data_AF-A0A7D9LYF3-F1
#
_entry.id   AF-A0A7D9LYF3-F1
#
_cell.length_a   1.000
_cell.length_b   1.000
_cell.length_c   1.000
_cell.angle_alpha   90.00
_cell.angle_beta   90.00
_cell.angle_gamma   90.00
#
_symmetry.space_group_name_H-M   'P 1'
#
loop_
_entity.id
_entity.type
_entity.pdbx_description
1 polymer ?
#
loop_
_entity_poly.entity_id
_entity_poly.type
_entity_poly.pdbx_seq_one_letter_code
_entity_poly.pdbx_strand_id
1 'polypeptide(L)'
;MAMNHFEVSTTVEADKQIVLNCRHGEAVRHALVLLEGEIKPFTNEISCEGSTNEINLGPTQEDTTLKVQNLSNSKATEAFIYHKGQCHRWPVVKNRFKAFVKLDKGTNLLKVQCHELNLEKELSISYEKQESQQRYVRVVYIKCSESDGSFDAPDDVNNSLDMALEKLRFNVLLLQTFMAEEMNKHGFGYQTFELEQNENGEILAHVFTSELTTEKAHEMNGDQLYSWFHKELTSSSLNDKNCKFLAFMSCSHYDPPDEINPKDIPRYVKAHTALGGGQLGLFGTAGLHTWAGEVGELVKCFTDSKEIDKKRLFDDSAG
;
A
#
# COMPACT_ATOMS: atom_id res chain seq x y z
N MET A 1 51.43 -43.58 -12.82
CA MET A 1 51.24 -42.59 -11.74
C MET A 1 50.63 -41.36 -12.40
N ALA A 2 49.30 -41.28 -12.43
CA ALA A 2 48.56 -40.15 -12.98
C ALA A 2 47.43 -39.89 -11.98
N MET A 3 47.60 -38.84 -11.17
CA MET A 3 46.58 -38.35 -10.25
C MET A 3 45.61 -37.49 -11.06
N ASN A 4 44.39 -37.99 -11.25
CA ASN A 4 43.28 -37.15 -11.69
C ASN A 4 42.84 -36.31 -10.49
N HIS A 5 43.18 -35.03 -10.50
CA HIS A 5 42.53 -34.02 -9.66
C HIS A 5 41.11 -33.82 -10.20
N PHE A 6 40.12 -34.34 -9.47
CA PHE A 6 38.75 -33.88 -9.59
C PHE A 6 38.65 -32.51 -8.93
N GLU A 7 38.56 -31.46 -9.74
CA GLU A 7 38.04 -30.17 -9.29
C GLU A 7 36.55 -30.35 -8.98
N VAL A 8 36.21 -30.37 -7.70
CA VAL A 8 34.84 -30.15 -7.26
C VAL A 8 34.56 -28.66 -7.45
N SER A 9 33.93 -28.32 -8.58
CA SER A 9 33.34 -27.01 -8.79
C SER A 9 32.22 -26.81 -7.77
N THR A 10 32.53 -26.18 -6.64
CA THR A 10 31.52 -25.64 -5.71
C THR A 10 30.87 -24.42 -6.35
N THR A 11 29.93 -24.67 -7.24
CA THR A 11 29.02 -23.66 -7.80
C THR A 11 27.59 -24.17 -7.65
N VAL A 12 27.10 -24.12 -6.42
CA VAL A 12 25.67 -23.98 -6.14
C VAL A 12 25.59 -22.79 -5.19
N GLU A 13 25.51 -21.59 -5.76
CA GLU A 13 25.02 -20.43 -5.03
C GLU A 13 23.66 -20.84 -4.47
N ALA A 14 23.59 -21.03 -3.15
CA ALA A 14 22.39 -21.45 -2.46
C ALA A 14 21.21 -20.57 -2.89
N ASP A 15 20.15 -21.21 -3.41
CA ASP A 15 18.89 -20.57 -3.77
C ASP A 15 18.44 -19.66 -2.63
N LYS A 16 18.63 -18.35 -2.84
CA LYS A 16 18.30 -17.30 -1.88
C LYS A 16 16.84 -17.50 -1.48
N GLN A 17 16.61 -17.88 -0.23
CA GLN A 17 15.33 -18.41 0.28
C GLN A 17 14.19 -17.38 0.35
N ILE A 18 14.40 -16.19 -0.20
CA ILE A 18 13.40 -15.13 -0.35
C ILE A 18 13.11 -15.01 -1.84
N VAL A 19 11.89 -15.40 -2.23
CA VAL A 19 11.37 -15.24 -3.60
C VAL A 19 10.50 -13.99 -3.61
N LEU A 20 10.73 -13.09 -4.56
CA LEU A 20 10.01 -11.82 -4.70
C LEU A 20 9.23 -11.76 -6.03
N ASN A 21 8.13 -11.03 -6.06
CA ASN A 21 7.40 -10.68 -7.28
C ASN A 21 8.18 -9.71 -8.20
N CYS A 22 9.26 -9.11 -7.72
CA CYS A 22 10.12 -8.21 -8.48
C CYS A 22 11.48 -8.82 -8.80
N ARG A 23 12.03 -8.48 -9.98
CA ARG A 23 13.33 -8.93 -10.47
C ARG A 23 14.43 -7.91 -10.18
N HIS A 24 15.66 -8.38 -10.01
CA HIS A 24 16.82 -7.50 -9.89
C HIS A 24 17.02 -6.68 -11.17
N GLY A 25 17.08 -5.35 -11.03
CA GLY A 25 17.18 -4.41 -12.14
C GLY A 25 15.84 -4.11 -12.82
N GLU A 26 14.71 -4.53 -12.24
CA GLU A 26 13.39 -4.22 -12.79
C GLU A 26 13.10 -2.72 -12.74
N ALA A 27 12.48 -2.22 -13.81
CA ALA A 27 12.06 -0.83 -13.93
C ALA A 27 10.56 -0.71 -13.63
N VAL A 28 10.21 0.21 -12.73
CA VAL A 28 8.83 0.53 -12.34
C VAL A 28 8.51 1.99 -12.67
N ARG A 29 7.22 2.29 -12.80
CA ARG A 29 6.72 3.60 -13.26
C ARG A 29 5.99 4.43 -12.22
N HIS A 30 5.93 3.94 -10.98
CA HIS A 30 5.27 4.62 -9.88
C HIS A 30 6.14 4.52 -8.64
N ALA A 31 6.03 5.51 -7.76
CA ALA A 31 6.99 5.70 -6.67
C ALA A 31 6.80 4.72 -5.50
N LEU A 32 5.59 4.19 -5.28
CA LEU A 32 5.33 3.27 -4.17
C LEU A 32 5.08 1.86 -4.71
N VAL A 33 6.00 0.93 -4.48
CA VAL A 33 5.87 -0.45 -5.00
C VAL A 33 5.39 -1.43 -3.94
N LEU A 34 4.67 -2.46 -4.37
CA LEU A 34 4.31 -3.61 -3.54
C LEU A 34 5.29 -4.76 -3.79
N LEU A 35 6.11 -5.07 -2.79
CA LEU A 35 6.89 -6.29 -2.74
C LEU A 35 6.05 -7.41 -2.13
N GLU A 36 5.83 -8.46 -2.89
CA GLU A 36 5.31 -9.73 -2.39
C GLU A 36 6.45 -10.71 -2.29
N GLY A 37 6.66 -11.26 -1.08
CA GLY A 37 7.74 -12.18 -0.81
C GLY A 37 7.29 -13.50 -0.20
N GLU A 38 8.01 -14.57 -0.51
CA GLU A 38 7.89 -15.88 0.12
C GLU A 38 9.22 -16.27 0.75
N ILE A 39 9.17 -16.64 2.03
CA ILE A 39 10.30 -17.10 2.83
C ILE A 39 10.27 -18.63 2.87
N LYS A 40 11.11 -19.28 2.07
CA LYS A 40 11.13 -20.75 2.01
C LYS A 40 11.95 -21.32 3.17
N PRO A 41 11.41 -22.25 3.97
CA PRO A 41 12.22 -22.96 4.96
C PRO A 41 13.29 -23.82 4.26
N PHE A 42 14.46 -23.92 4.87
CA PHE A 42 15.55 -24.77 4.39
C PHE A 42 15.14 -26.25 4.39
N THR A 43 15.04 -26.86 3.21
CA THR A 43 14.94 -28.33 3.07
C THR A 43 16.34 -28.90 2.89
N ASN A 44 16.84 -29.61 3.90
CA ASN A 44 17.98 -30.49 3.72
C ASN A 44 17.52 -31.69 2.88
N GLU A 45 17.70 -31.64 1.56
CA GLU A 45 17.74 -32.87 0.78
C GLU A 45 19.10 -33.52 1.01
N ILE A 46 19.17 -34.48 1.94
CA ILE A 46 20.29 -35.41 1.99
C ILE A 46 20.03 -36.43 0.87
N SER A 47 20.61 -36.20 -0.30
CA SER A 47 20.70 -37.22 -1.33
C SER A 47 21.74 -38.26 -0.90
N CYS A 48 21.28 -39.34 -0.27
CA CYS A 48 22.10 -40.55 -0.18
C CYS A 48 22.07 -41.21 -1.57
N GLU A 49 23.02 -40.85 -2.44
CA GLU A 49 23.39 -41.73 -3.56
C GLU A 49 24.09 -42.98 -2.99
N GLY A 50 23.28 -43.92 -2.52
CA GLY A 50 23.73 -45.27 -2.22
C GLY A 50 23.84 -46.06 -3.51
N SER A 51 25.06 -46.29 -3.98
CA SER A 51 25.34 -47.28 -5.00
C SER A 51 24.85 -48.66 -4.53
N THR A 52 23.86 -49.21 -5.22
CA THR A 52 23.37 -50.58 -4.97
C THR A 52 24.42 -51.57 -5.48
N ASN A 53 25.32 -52.00 -4.60
CA ASN A 53 25.97 -53.29 -4.74
C ASN A 53 25.18 -54.31 -3.92
N GLU A 54 24.49 -55.21 -4.62
CA GLU A 54 23.80 -56.35 -4.05
C GLU A 54 24.76 -57.23 -3.25
N ILE A 55 24.54 -57.35 -1.94
CA ILE A 55 24.96 -58.51 -1.17
C ILE A 55 23.80 -58.91 -0.25
N ASN A 56 23.17 -60.03 -0.60
CA ASN A 56 22.11 -60.71 0.15
C ASN A 56 22.68 -61.29 1.44
N LEU A 57 22.14 -60.93 2.61
CA LEU A 57 22.27 -61.68 3.87
C LEU A 57 21.21 -61.24 4.92
N GLY A 58 20.17 -62.07 5.10
CA GLY A 58 19.45 -62.30 6.37
C GLY A 58 18.49 -61.22 6.95
N PRO A 59 17.37 -61.61 7.59
CA PRO A 59 16.43 -60.65 8.17
C PRO A 59 16.86 -60.29 9.60
N THR A 60 17.35 -59.08 9.79
CA THR A 60 17.45 -58.46 11.12
C THR A 60 16.70 -57.14 11.08
N GLN A 61 15.64 -57.08 11.88
CA GLN A 61 14.87 -55.88 12.17
C GLN A 61 15.81 -54.80 12.74
N GLU A 62 16.06 -53.76 11.97
CA GLU A 62 16.22 -52.41 12.50
C GLU A 62 15.44 -51.45 11.59
N ASP A 63 14.31 -51.02 12.13
CA ASP A 63 13.37 -50.07 11.55
C ASP A 63 14.05 -48.69 11.49
N THR A 64 14.82 -48.43 10.44
CA THR A 64 15.29 -47.07 10.12
C THR A 64 14.14 -46.31 9.47
N THR A 65 13.13 -45.98 10.27
CA THR A 65 12.13 -44.98 9.91
C THR A 65 12.85 -43.64 9.82
N LEU A 66 13.29 -43.29 8.60
CA LEU A 66 13.66 -41.92 8.24
C LEU A 66 12.47 -41.03 8.59
N LYS A 67 12.58 -40.35 9.74
CA LYS A 67 11.67 -39.29 10.12
C LYS A 67 11.84 -38.16 9.10
N VAL A 68 11.00 -38.19 8.07
CA VAL A 68 10.62 -36.98 7.33
C VAL A 68 9.95 -36.08 8.36
N GLN A 69 10.75 -35.25 9.03
CA GLN A 69 10.20 -34.15 9.80
C GLN A 69 9.54 -33.23 8.79
N ASN A 70 8.20 -33.22 8.79
CA ASN A 70 7.40 -32.14 8.22
C ASN A 70 7.89 -30.81 8.83
N LEU A 71 8.80 -30.13 8.14
CA LEU A 71 9.15 -28.73 8.40
C LEU A 71 8.04 -27.84 7.83
N SER A 72 6.82 -27.99 8.36
CA SER A 72 5.65 -27.22 7.91
C SER A 72 5.46 -25.89 8.65
N ASN A 73 6.32 -25.56 9.62
CA ASN A 73 6.23 -24.30 10.37
C ASN A 73 7.54 -23.52 10.24
N SER A 74 7.66 -22.66 9.22
CA SER A 74 8.67 -21.62 9.30
C SER A 74 8.28 -20.66 10.42
N LYS A 75 9.23 -20.35 11.30
CA LYS A 75 9.07 -19.46 12.46
C LYS A 75 9.17 -17.97 12.09
N ALA A 76 9.35 -17.63 10.81
CA ALA A 76 9.46 -16.25 10.39
C ALA A 76 8.15 -15.52 10.71
N THR A 77 8.24 -14.54 11.60
CA THR A 77 7.12 -13.68 11.97
C THR A 77 7.20 -12.35 11.23
N GLU A 78 8.41 -11.95 10.82
CA GLU A 78 8.66 -10.61 10.29
C GLU A 78 9.64 -10.62 9.12
N ALA A 79 9.41 -9.69 8.19
CA ALA A 79 10.34 -9.33 7.14
C ALA A 79 10.74 -7.85 7.33
N PHE A 80 12.04 -7.59 7.24
CA PHE A 80 12.60 -6.26 7.38
C PHE A 80 13.03 -5.76 6.01
N ILE A 81 12.48 -4.61 5.60
CA ILE A 81 12.83 -3.98 4.33
C ILE A 81 13.63 -2.72 4.63
N TYR A 82 14.88 -2.72 4.19
CA TYR A 82 15.78 -1.59 4.33
C TYR A 82 15.88 -0.84 3.00
N HIS A 83 15.75 0.48 3.06
CA HIS A 83 15.91 1.39 1.94
C HIS A 83 16.37 2.75 2.47
N LYS A 84 17.47 3.28 1.92
CA LYS A 84 18.04 4.60 2.29
C LYS A 84 18.18 4.85 3.80
N GLY A 85 18.61 3.83 4.54
CA GLY A 85 18.81 3.92 5.99
C GLY A 85 17.54 3.81 6.83
N GLN A 86 16.37 3.77 6.20
CA GLN A 86 15.10 3.43 6.86
C GLN A 86 14.91 1.91 6.87
N CYS A 87 14.20 1.42 7.88
CA CYS A 87 13.82 0.02 8.02
C CYS A 87 12.35 -0.06 8.38
N HIS A 88 11.56 -0.76 7.56
CA HIS A 88 10.17 -1.06 7.83
C HIS A 88 9.99 -2.54 8.09
N ARG A 89 9.19 -2.86 9.11
CA ARG A 89 8.90 -4.22 9.56
C ARG A 89 7.53 -4.63 9.06
N TRP A 90 7.48 -5.79 8.42
CA TRP A 90 6.28 -6.31 7.76
C TRP A 90 5.92 -7.69 8.32
N PRO A 91 4.64 -7.94 8.63
CA PRO A 91 4.22 -9.22 9.14
C PRO A 91 4.41 -10.32 8.08
N VAL A 92 4.91 -11.47 8.53
CA VAL A 92 4.97 -12.71 7.74
C VAL A 92 3.84 -13.62 8.19
N VAL A 93 2.96 -13.98 7.26
CA VAL A 93 1.83 -14.88 7.48
C VAL A 93 1.92 -16.03 6.50
N LYS A 94 1.94 -17.27 7.01
CA LYS A 94 2.12 -18.49 6.20
C LYS A 94 3.34 -18.37 5.27
N ASN A 95 4.47 -17.92 5.82
CA ASN A 95 5.74 -17.74 5.13
C ASN A 95 5.72 -16.68 4.01
N ARG A 96 4.69 -15.83 3.93
CA ARG A 96 4.57 -14.78 2.94
C ARG A 96 4.50 -13.42 3.62
N PHE A 97 5.05 -12.41 2.97
CA PHE A 97 4.88 -11.01 3.37
C PHE A 97 4.46 -10.16 2.17
N LYS A 98 3.84 -9.03 2.49
CA LYS A 98 3.56 -7.95 1.55
C LYS A 98 4.13 -6.69 2.14
N ALA A 99 4.96 -5.98 1.39
CA ALA A 99 5.66 -4.81 1.87
C ALA A 99 5.62 -3.68 0.85
N PHE A 100 5.20 -2.50 1.30
CA PHE A 100 5.27 -1.28 0.51
C PHE A 100 6.63 -0.61 0.67
N VAL A 101 7.19 -0.13 -0.44
CA VAL A 101 8.46 0.60 -0.45
C VAL A 101 8.31 1.84 -1.31
N LYS A 102 8.56 3.02 -0.72
CA LYS A 102 8.61 4.28 -1.46
C LYS A 102 10.01 4.43 -2.06
N LEU A 103 10.07 4.43 -3.38
CA LEU A 103 11.29 4.56 -4.18
C LEU A 103 11.54 6.02 -4.54
N ASP A 104 12.82 6.37 -4.68
CA ASP A 104 13.23 7.64 -5.27
C ASP A 104 13.52 7.48 -6.75
N LYS A 105 13.46 8.58 -7.52
CA LYS A 105 13.75 8.54 -8.96
C LYS A 105 15.16 7.94 -9.20
N GLY A 106 15.25 7.01 -10.15
CA GLY A 106 16.47 6.28 -10.48
C GLY A 106 16.59 4.94 -9.77
N THR A 107 17.82 4.45 -9.59
CA THR A 107 18.09 3.13 -9.01
C THR A 107 18.00 3.13 -7.48
N ASN A 108 17.22 2.20 -6.95
CA ASN A 108 17.02 1.98 -5.53
C ASN A 108 17.53 0.59 -5.15
N LEU A 109 18.50 0.55 -4.24
CA LEU A 109 18.97 -0.70 -3.64
C LEU A 109 18.16 -0.99 -2.38
N LEU A 110 17.45 -2.10 -2.41
CA LEU A 110 16.64 -2.63 -1.32
C LEU A 110 17.33 -3.83 -0.72
N LYS A 111 17.22 -3.95 0.60
CA LYS A 111 17.68 -5.12 1.33
C LYS A 111 16.52 -5.71 2.12
N VAL A 112 16.19 -6.96 1.83
CA VAL A 112 15.13 -7.73 2.49
C VAL A 112 15.81 -8.71 3.44
N GLN A 113 15.42 -8.71 4.71
CA GLN A 113 15.94 -9.63 5.71
C GLN A 113 14.82 -10.34 6.48
N CYS A 114 15.09 -11.57 6.90
CA CYS A 114 14.35 -12.27 7.95
C CYS A 114 15.37 -12.73 8.98
N HIS A 115 15.36 -12.12 10.17
CA HIS A 115 16.38 -12.37 11.19
C HIS A 115 16.22 -13.75 11.82
N GLU A 116 14.99 -14.22 12.01
CA GLU A 116 14.67 -15.51 12.64
C GLU A 116 15.23 -16.70 11.87
N LEU A 117 15.40 -16.56 10.55
CA LEU A 117 15.97 -17.58 9.67
C LEU A 117 17.34 -17.20 9.12
N ASN A 118 17.90 -16.05 9.54
CA ASN A 118 19.16 -15.50 9.04
C ASN A 118 19.20 -15.41 7.50
N LEU A 119 18.10 -14.94 6.91
CA LEU A 119 17.93 -14.81 5.46
C LEU A 119 18.07 -13.37 5.02
N GLU A 120 18.68 -13.20 3.85
CA GLU A 120 18.92 -11.91 3.26
C GLU A 120 18.84 -11.96 1.74
N LYS A 121 18.26 -10.92 1.15
CA LYS A 121 18.19 -10.73 -0.29
C LYS A 121 18.34 -9.25 -0.62
N GLU A 122 19.29 -8.95 -1.50
CA GLU A 122 19.38 -7.63 -2.13
C GLU A 122 18.58 -7.61 -3.43
N LEU A 123 17.88 -6.50 -3.65
CA LEU A 123 17.08 -6.24 -4.83
C LEU A 123 17.35 -4.80 -5.30
N SER A 124 17.68 -4.64 -6.57
CA SER A 124 17.78 -3.32 -7.20
C SER A 124 16.51 -3.07 -8.00
N ILE A 125 15.85 -1.92 -7.79
CA ILE A 125 14.67 -1.49 -8.55
C ILE A 125 14.92 -0.09 -9.08
N SER A 126 14.71 0.13 -10.37
CA SER A 126 14.78 1.47 -10.97
C SER A 126 13.40 2.08 -11.08
N TYR A 127 13.19 3.26 -10.51
CA TYR A 127 11.96 4.03 -10.69
C TYR A 127 12.18 5.11 -11.75
N GLU A 128 11.43 5.02 -12.85
CA GLU A 128 11.42 6.01 -13.93
C GLU A 128 9.99 6.47 -14.21
N LYS A 129 9.78 7.79 -14.19
CA LYS A 129 8.48 8.38 -14.51
C LYS A 129 8.15 8.17 -15.99
N GLN A 130 6.87 7.98 -16.31
CA GLN A 130 6.44 7.89 -17.70
C GLN A 130 6.39 9.28 -18.36
N GLU A 131 7.50 9.71 -18.96
CA GLU A 131 7.66 11.03 -19.59
C GLU A 131 6.66 11.32 -20.74
N SER A 132 6.05 10.28 -21.33
CA SER A 132 5.12 10.42 -22.47
C SER A 132 3.67 10.73 -22.07
N GLN A 133 3.32 10.66 -20.79
CA GLN A 133 1.94 10.81 -20.34
C GLN A 133 1.61 12.27 -20.03
N GLN A 134 0.84 12.90 -20.92
CA GLN A 134 0.43 14.31 -20.76
C GLN A 134 -0.72 14.49 -19.75
N ARG A 135 -1.45 13.42 -19.42
CA ARG A 135 -2.61 13.45 -18.53
C ARG A 135 -2.23 13.02 -17.12
N TYR A 136 -2.73 13.74 -16.13
CA TYR A 136 -2.40 13.52 -14.73
C TYR A 136 -3.62 13.70 -13.83
N VAL A 137 -3.52 13.18 -12.61
CA VAL A 137 -4.49 13.36 -11.54
C VAL A 137 -3.95 14.41 -10.58
N ARG A 138 -4.75 15.43 -10.31
CA ARG A 138 -4.49 16.48 -9.31
C ARG A 138 -5.31 16.19 -8.07
N VAL A 139 -4.63 16.09 -6.94
CA VAL A 139 -5.28 15.92 -5.63
C VAL A 139 -5.68 17.27 -5.10
N VAL A 140 -6.94 17.41 -4.68
CA VAL A 140 -7.46 18.67 -4.13
C VAL A 140 -8.15 18.41 -2.81
N TYR A 141 -7.80 19.18 -1.79
CA TYR A 141 -8.52 19.25 -0.53
C TYR A 141 -9.35 20.53 -0.53
N ILE A 142 -10.67 20.37 -0.61
CA ILE A 142 -11.62 21.47 -0.69
C ILE A 142 -12.02 21.87 0.72
N LYS A 143 -11.80 23.13 1.08
CA LYS A 143 -12.33 23.72 2.30
C LYS A 143 -13.41 24.75 2.01
N CYS A 144 -14.41 24.83 2.87
CA CYS A 144 -15.39 25.91 2.87
C CYS A 144 -14.74 27.25 3.27
N SER A 145 -15.40 28.36 2.93
CA SER A 145 -14.85 29.71 2.97
C SER A 145 -14.28 30.13 4.34
N GLU A 146 -14.93 29.68 5.41
CA GLU A 146 -14.65 30.01 6.80
C GLU A 146 -13.99 28.85 7.57
N SER A 147 -13.82 27.70 6.92
CA SER A 147 -13.23 26.51 7.55
C SER A 147 -11.70 26.63 7.66
N ASP A 148 -11.17 26.13 8.76
CA ASP A 148 -9.73 25.93 8.96
C ASP A 148 -9.19 24.71 8.20
N GLY A 149 -10.08 23.89 7.63
CA GLY A 149 -9.74 22.68 6.88
C GLY A 149 -9.55 21.45 7.75
N SER A 150 -9.90 21.49 9.04
CA SER A 150 -9.94 20.29 9.87
C SER A 150 -10.99 19.28 9.37
N PHE A 151 -10.82 18.00 9.74
CA PHE A 151 -11.75 16.91 9.42
C PHE A 151 -12.23 16.19 10.69
N ASP A 152 -13.31 15.41 10.62
CA ASP A 152 -13.81 14.65 11.76
C ASP A 152 -12.82 13.56 12.21
N ALA A 153 -12.46 13.58 13.49
CA ALA A 153 -11.54 12.60 14.10
C ALA A 153 -11.80 12.43 15.61
N PRO A 154 -11.30 11.34 16.23
CA PRO A 154 -11.23 11.22 17.68
C PRO A 154 -10.41 12.35 18.34
N ASP A 155 -10.68 12.65 19.62
CA ASP A 155 -10.01 13.73 20.37
C ASP A 155 -8.47 13.59 20.44
N ASP A 156 -7.97 12.35 20.37
CA ASP A 156 -6.55 12.01 20.46
C ASP A 156 -5.86 11.93 19.08
N VAL A 157 -6.58 12.20 17.99
CA VAL A 157 -6.07 12.11 16.62
C VAL A 157 -5.92 13.51 16.03
N ASN A 158 -4.73 13.79 15.49
CA ASN A 158 -4.49 15.04 14.77
C ASN A 158 -5.36 15.10 13.51
N ASN A 159 -6.21 16.12 13.44
CA ASN A 159 -7.15 16.34 12.35
C ASN A 159 -6.93 17.64 11.59
N SER A 160 -5.72 18.21 11.68
CA SER A 160 -5.40 19.47 11.01
C SER A 160 -5.40 19.35 9.49
N LEU A 161 -5.49 20.51 8.82
CA LEU A 161 -5.30 20.63 7.38
C LEU A 161 -4.00 19.98 6.90
N ASP A 162 -2.88 20.21 7.61
CA ASP A 162 -1.59 19.64 7.24
C ASP A 162 -1.60 18.11 7.30
N MET A 163 -2.22 17.54 8.33
CA MET A 163 -2.39 16.10 8.46
C MET A 163 -3.30 15.53 7.38
N ALA A 164 -4.35 16.25 6.98
CA ALA A 164 -5.19 15.86 5.86
C ALA A 164 -4.36 15.77 4.56
N LEU A 165 -3.57 16.80 4.27
CA LEU A 165 -2.71 16.82 3.08
C LEU A 165 -1.65 15.71 3.09
N GLU A 166 -1.05 15.43 4.25
CA GLU A 166 -0.09 14.33 4.43
C GLU A 166 -0.73 12.98 4.10
N LYS A 167 -1.87 12.67 4.73
CA LYS A 167 -2.63 11.45 4.47
C LYS A 167 -3.03 11.35 3.01
N LEU A 168 -3.55 12.43 2.40
CA LEU A 168 -3.95 12.39 1.00
C LEU A 168 -2.78 12.11 0.05
N ARG A 169 -1.64 12.80 0.23
CA ARG A 169 -0.43 12.57 -0.60
C ARG A 169 0.05 11.13 -0.55
N PHE A 170 -0.05 10.51 0.62
CA PHE A 170 0.34 9.11 0.78
C PHE A 170 -0.69 8.12 0.22
N ASN A 171 -1.98 8.31 0.53
CA ASN A 171 -3.02 7.35 0.12
C ASN A 171 -3.26 7.35 -1.39
N VAL A 172 -3.01 8.45 -2.10
CA VAL A 172 -3.05 8.41 -3.57
C VAL A 172 -1.90 7.61 -4.18
N LEU A 173 -0.76 7.49 -3.50
CA LEU A 173 0.29 6.55 -3.91
C LEU A 173 -0.18 5.11 -3.74
N LEU A 174 -0.86 4.78 -2.63
CA LEU A 174 -1.46 3.45 -2.45
C LEU A 174 -2.47 3.12 -3.55
N LEU A 175 -3.32 4.09 -3.92
CA LEU A 175 -4.27 3.93 -5.02
C LEU A 175 -3.54 3.72 -6.36
N GLN A 176 -2.45 4.47 -6.59
CA GLN A 176 -1.61 4.32 -7.78
C GLN A 176 -0.98 2.92 -7.85
N THR A 177 -0.46 2.39 -6.72
CA THR A 177 0.07 1.03 -6.60
C THR A 177 -1.01 -0.01 -6.85
N PHE A 178 -2.17 0.12 -6.19
CA PHE A 178 -3.29 -0.80 -6.38
C PHE A 178 -3.69 -0.91 -7.85
N MET A 179 -3.82 0.23 -8.54
CA MET A 179 -4.15 0.25 -9.96
C MET A 179 -3.06 -0.41 -10.81
N ALA A 180 -1.78 -0.15 -10.52
CA ALA A 180 -0.67 -0.80 -11.23
C ALA A 180 -0.70 -2.32 -11.08
N GLU A 181 -0.94 -2.82 -9.86
CA GLU A 181 -1.05 -4.25 -9.58
C GLU A 181 -2.25 -4.89 -10.28
N GLU A 182 -3.43 -4.24 -10.23
CA GLU A 182 -4.63 -4.75 -10.90
C GLU A 182 -4.47 -4.77 -12.43
N MET A 183 -3.90 -3.73 -13.02
CA MET A 183 -3.61 -3.69 -14.45
C MET A 183 -2.64 -4.81 -14.85
N ASN A 184 -1.62 -5.06 -14.04
CA ASN A 184 -0.66 -6.14 -14.28
C ASN A 184 -1.32 -7.52 -14.21
N LYS A 185 -2.15 -7.78 -13.18
CA LYS A 185 -2.89 -9.03 -13.03
C LYS A 185 -3.81 -9.34 -14.23
N HIS A 186 -4.34 -8.30 -14.87
CA HIS A 186 -5.20 -8.43 -16.05
C HIS A 186 -4.42 -8.41 -17.39
N GLY A 187 -3.09 -8.44 -17.35
CA GLY A 187 -2.24 -8.57 -18.55
C GLY A 187 -1.91 -7.25 -19.27
N PHE A 188 -2.20 -6.10 -18.65
CA PHE A 188 -1.85 -4.78 -19.20
C PHE A 188 -0.47 -4.29 -18.73
N GLY A 189 0.22 -5.06 -17.88
CA GLY A 189 1.44 -4.65 -17.20
C GLY A 189 1.17 -3.65 -16.07
N TYR A 190 2.22 -3.15 -15.41
CA TYR A 190 2.13 -2.19 -14.30
C TYR A 190 1.76 -0.77 -14.75
N GLN A 191 0.64 -0.63 -15.47
CA GLN A 191 0.10 0.65 -15.90
C GLN A 191 -0.74 1.29 -14.81
N THR A 192 -0.60 2.61 -14.64
CA THR A 192 -1.38 3.38 -13.68
C THR A 192 -1.48 4.83 -14.14
N PHE A 193 -2.30 5.62 -13.46
CA PHE A 193 -2.42 7.05 -13.75
C PHE A 193 -1.20 7.81 -13.21
N GLU A 194 -0.88 8.94 -13.83
CA GLU A 194 0.16 9.84 -13.33
C GLU A 194 -0.41 10.76 -12.26
N LEU A 195 0.36 10.98 -11.19
CA LEU A 195 0.06 11.97 -10.17
C LEU A 195 0.82 13.26 -10.44
N GLU A 196 0.17 14.38 -10.16
CA GLU A 196 0.86 15.67 -10.18
C GLU A 196 1.97 15.71 -9.12
N GLN A 197 3.15 16.16 -9.53
CA GLN A 197 4.35 16.21 -8.71
C GLN A 197 5.05 17.56 -8.85
N ASN A 198 5.78 17.98 -7.82
CA ASN A 198 6.71 19.10 -7.93
C ASN A 198 8.03 18.68 -8.61
N GLU A 199 8.96 19.62 -8.74
CA GLU A 199 10.28 19.40 -9.34
C GLU A 199 11.12 18.33 -8.63
N ASN A 200 10.87 18.12 -7.34
CA ASN A 200 11.53 17.10 -6.51
C ASN A 200 10.87 15.71 -6.61
N GLY A 201 9.78 15.58 -7.37
CA GLY A 201 9.02 14.33 -7.50
C GLY A 201 8.05 14.07 -6.34
N GLU A 202 7.80 15.04 -5.48
CA GLU A 202 6.84 14.91 -4.37
C GLU A 202 5.41 15.13 -4.88
N ILE A 203 4.47 14.31 -4.40
CA ILE A 203 3.06 14.41 -4.77
C ILE A 203 2.47 15.73 -4.27
N LEU A 204 1.81 16.46 -5.16
CA LEU A 204 1.09 17.68 -4.81
C LEU A 204 -0.35 17.37 -4.37
N ALA A 205 -0.72 17.96 -3.25
CA ALA A 205 -2.12 18.06 -2.80
C ALA A 205 -2.42 19.54 -2.60
N HIS A 206 -3.37 20.06 -3.38
CA HIS A 206 -3.71 21.47 -3.40
C HIS A 206 -4.85 21.76 -2.43
N VAL A 207 -4.77 22.87 -1.71
CA VAL A 207 -5.91 23.37 -0.94
C VAL A 207 -6.73 24.28 -1.84
N PHE A 208 -8.02 24.00 -1.98
CA PHE A 208 -8.97 24.86 -2.69
C PHE A 208 -9.97 25.44 -1.69
N THR A 209 -10.09 26.76 -1.64
CA THR A 209 -11.08 27.43 -0.78
C THR A 209 -12.31 27.76 -1.63
N SER A 210 -13.42 27.09 -1.33
CA SER A 210 -14.71 27.30 -1.98
C SER A 210 -15.39 28.60 -1.49
N GLU A 211 -16.27 29.15 -2.30
CA GLU A 211 -17.19 30.22 -1.89
C GLU A 211 -18.33 29.70 -0.99
N LEU A 212 -18.53 28.38 -0.90
CA LEU A 212 -19.51 27.79 0.00
C LEU A 212 -19.10 27.94 1.45
N THR A 213 -20.09 28.24 2.28
CA THR A 213 -20.00 28.03 3.73
C THR A 213 -20.26 26.56 4.06
N THR A 214 -19.75 26.12 5.20
CA THR A 214 -19.94 24.77 5.75
C THR A 214 -21.42 24.49 5.94
N GLU A 215 -22.17 25.45 6.52
CA GLU A 215 -23.61 25.36 6.71
C GLU A 215 -24.36 25.08 5.39
N LYS A 216 -24.04 25.84 4.32
CA LYS A 216 -24.66 25.62 3.01
C LYS A 216 -24.25 24.28 2.40
N ALA A 217 -22.99 23.88 2.54
CA ALA A 217 -22.53 22.58 2.06
C ALA A 217 -23.26 21.43 2.77
N HIS A 218 -23.59 21.58 4.06
CA HIS A 218 -24.32 20.58 4.84
C HIS A 218 -25.80 20.45 4.44
N GLU A 219 -26.39 21.49 3.84
CA GLU A 219 -27.75 21.46 3.29
C GLU A 219 -27.83 20.82 1.90
N MET A 220 -26.69 20.66 1.22
CA MET A 220 -26.63 20.15 -0.15
C MET A 220 -26.51 18.62 -0.17
N ASN A 221 -27.19 18.00 -1.13
CA ASN A 221 -26.98 16.58 -1.43
C ASN A 221 -25.71 16.37 -2.29
N GLY A 222 -25.34 15.10 -2.49
CA GLY A 222 -24.13 14.74 -3.26
C GLY A 222 -24.08 15.34 -4.67
N ASP A 223 -25.17 15.30 -5.43
CA ASP A 223 -25.22 15.81 -6.80
C ASP A 223 -25.08 17.33 -6.84
N GLN A 224 -25.66 18.03 -5.87
CA GLN A 224 -25.52 19.47 -5.71
C GLN A 224 -24.08 19.85 -5.37
N LEU A 225 -23.45 19.16 -4.40
CA LEU A 225 -22.06 19.37 -4.02
C LEU A 225 -21.11 19.12 -5.19
N TYR A 226 -21.31 17.99 -5.89
CA TYR A 226 -20.56 17.64 -7.08
C TYR A 226 -20.66 18.73 -8.14
N SER A 227 -21.88 19.16 -8.48
CA SER A 227 -22.11 20.18 -9.50
C SER A 227 -21.46 21.52 -9.15
N TRP A 228 -21.52 21.91 -7.87
CA TRP A 228 -20.91 23.13 -7.37
C TRP A 228 -19.39 23.08 -7.46
N PHE A 229 -18.76 22.09 -6.82
CA PHE A 229 -17.30 22.00 -6.78
C PHE A 229 -16.70 21.72 -8.15
N HIS A 230 -17.39 20.96 -9.02
CA HIS A 230 -16.96 20.81 -10.41
C HIS A 230 -16.90 22.16 -11.12
N LYS A 231 -17.92 23.02 -10.96
CA LYS A 231 -17.94 24.35 -11.58
C LYS A 231 -16.83 25.25 -11.04
N GLU A 232 -16.65 25.29 -9.72
CA GLU A 232 -15.59 26.10 -9.10
C GLU A 232 -14.20 25.66 -9.52
N LEU A 233 -13.89 24.36 -9.41
CA LEU A 233 -12.57 23.84 -9.77
C LEU A 233 -12.26 24.07 -11.25
N THR A 234 -13.21 23.83 -12.14
CA THR A 234 -13.01 24.03 -13.59
C THR A 234 -12.93 25.51 -14.00
N SER A 235 -13.41 26.42 -13.17
CA SER A 235 -13.28 27.87 -13.38
C SER A 235 -12.04 28.46 -12.69
N SER A 236 -11.35 27.68 -11.87
CA SER A 236 -10.20 28.13 -11.07
C SER A 236 -8.87 28.04 -11.83
N SER A 237 -7.81 28.60 -11.21
CA SER A 237 -6.43 28.43 -11.68
C SER A 237 -5.92 26.99 -11.58
N LEU A 238 -6.60 26.11 -10.83
CA LEU A 238 -6.29 24.69 -10.77
C LEU A 238 -6.86 23.92 -11.96
N ASN A 239 -7.58 24.54 -12.91
CA ASN A 239 -8.08 23.83 -14.07
C ASN A 239 -6.99 23.60 -15.13
N ASP A 240 -6.91 22.38 -15.64
CA ASP A 240 -6.08 22.01 -16.78
C ASP A 240 -6.83 20.97 -17.61
N LYS A 241 -6.86 21.16 -18.94
CA LYS A 241 -7.54 20.26 -19.89
C LYS A 241 -7.04 18.81 -19.85
N ASN A 242 -5.81 18.58 -19.36
CA ASN A 242 -5.19 17.27 -19.26
C ASN A 242 -5.35 16.66 -17.85
N CYS A 243 -5.95 17.39 -16.92
CA CYS A 243 -6.09 17.01 -15.53
C CYS A 243 -7.44 16.34 -15.24
N LYS A 244 -7.42 15.36 -14.33
CA LYS A 244 -8.60 14.94 -13.58
C LYS A 244 -8.40 15.30 -12.11
N PHE A 245 -9.43 15.87 -11.49
CA PHE A 245 -9.43 16.16 -10.07
C PHE A 245 -9.81 14.92 -9.28
N LEU A 246 -9.01 14.60 -8.28
CA LEU A 246 -9.38 13.73 -7.17
C LEU A 246 -9.52 14.63 -5.94
N ALA A 247 -10.76 14.99 -5.62
CA ALA A 247 -11.06 16.01 -4.63
C ALA A 247 -11.70 15.43 -3.36
N PHE A 248 -11.32 15.99 -2.22
CA PHE A 248 -11.75 15.58 -0.89
C PHE A 248 -12.35 16.78 -0.16
N MET A 249 -13.56 16.65 0.38
CA MET A 249 -14.26 17.72 1.09
C MET A 249 -13.85 17.72 2.56
N SER A 250 -13.31 18.84 3.07
CA SER A 250 -12.98 18.98 4.49
C SER A 250 -14.23 19.04 5.37
N CYS A 251 -15.37 19.44 4.81
CA CYS A 251 -16.60 19.69 5.54
C CYS A 251 -17.48 18.44 5.77
N SER A 252 -16.99 17.24 5.46
CA SER A 252 -17.70 16.01 5.85
C SER A 252 -17.82 15.96 7.37
N HIS A 253 -19.06 15.86 7.87
CA HIS A 253 -19.32 15.94 9.30
C HIS A 253 -20.39 14.93 9.71
N TYR A 254 -20.23 14.33 10.89
CA TYR A 254 -21.20 13.44 11.49
C TYR A 254 -21.87 14.06 12.72
N ASP A 255 -23.18 14.27 12.63
CA ASP A 255 -24.00 14.90 13.66
C ASP A 255 -25.19 14.00 14.05
N PRO A 256 -24.95 12.97 14.88
CA PRO A 256 -26.00 12.03 15.32
C PRO A 256 -26.77 12.56 16.55
N PRO A 257 -28.05 12.17 16.70
CA PRO A 257 -28.78 12.36 17.95
C PRO A 257 -28.31 11.39 19.05
N ASP A 258 -28.70 11.65 20.31
CA ASP A 258 -28.37 10.79 21.46
C ASP A 258 -28.82 9.33 21.26
N GLU A 259 -29.99 9.14 20.66
CA GLU A 259 -30.55 7.82 20.32
C GLU A 259 -30.43 7.56 18.82
N ILE A 260 -29.44 6.74 18.46
CA ILE A 260 -29.14 6.43 17.05
C ILE A 260 -29.98 5.23 16.60
N ASN A 261 -30.80 5.45 15.59
CA ASN A 261 -31.37 4.37 14.79
C ASN A 261 -30.41 4.04 13.64
N PRO A 262 -29.90 2.80 13.52
CA PRO A 262 -28.98 2.43 12.44
C PRO A 262 -29.50 2.72 11.03
N LYS A 263 -30.82 2.71 10.82
CA LYS A 263 -31.44 3.02 9.52
C LYS A 263 -31.36 4.49 9.12
N ASP A 264 -31.16 5.37 10.10
CA ASP A 264 -31.13 6.81 9.92
C ASP A 264 -29.70 7.36 9.84
N ILE A 265 -28.66 6.53 10.03
CA ILE A 265 -27.23 6.93 9.95
C ILE A 265 -26.93 7.81 8.74
N PRO A 266 -27.37 7.49 7.50
CA PRO A 266 -27.08 8.33 6.33
C PRO A 266 -27.61 9.77 6.43
N ARG A 267 -28.58 10.05 7.31
CA ARG A 267 -29.14 11.40 7.52
C ARG A 267 -28.27 12.27 8.43
N TYR A 268 -27.46 11.64 9.27
CA TYR A 268 -26.57 12.28 10.23
C TYR A 268 -25.20 12.61 9.62
N VAL A 269 -24.87 12.02 8.47
CA VAL A 269 -23.66 12.35 7.73
C VAL A 269 -23.94 13.51 6.77
N LYS A 270 -23.21 14.60 6.93
CA LYS A 270 -23.28 15.82 6.10
C LYS A 270 -22.07 15.90 5.18
N ALA A 271 -22.28 16.48 3.99
CA ALA A 271 -21.23 16.71 2.99
C ALA A 271 -20.27 15.52 2.81
N HIS A 272 -20.82 14.31 2.76
CA HIS A 272 -20.08 13.06 2.50
C HIS A 272 -20.70 12.39 1.28
N THR A 273 -19.87 12.12 0.28
CA THR A 273 -20.30 11.45 -0.95
C THR A 273 -19.10 10.76 -1.60
N ALA A 274 -19.37 9.87 -2.55
CA ALA A 274 -18.37 9.28 -3.43
C ALA A 274 -18.93 9.31 -4.86
N LEU A 275 -18.68 10.40 -5.57
CA LEU A 275 -19.22 10.65 -6.92
C LEU A 275 -18.08 10.84 -7.91
N GLY A 276 -18.26 10.31 -9.12
CA GLY A 276 -17.27 10.43 -10.19
C GLY A 276 -17.93 10.63 -11.54
N GLY A 277 -17.36 11.54 -12.34
CA GLY A 277 -17.79 11.80 -13.71
C GLY A 277 -16.94 12.91 -14.34
N GLY A 278 -17.03 13.09 -15.66
CA GLY A 278 -16.37 14.23 -16.32
C GLY A 278 -14.89 14.42 -15.91
N GLN A 279 -14.57 15.54 -15.26
CA GLN A 279 -13.23 15.88 -14.76
C GLN A 279 -13.02 15.71 -13.24
N LEU A 280 -14.02 15.24 -12.48
CA LEU A 280 -13.99 15.23 -11.02
C LEU A 280 -14.36 13.85 -10.45
N GLY A 281 -13.53 13.34 -9.54
CA GLY A 281 -13.92 12.42 -8.49
C GLY A 281 -14.01 13.19 -7.17
N LEU A 282 -15.16 13.18 -6.52
CA LEU A 282 -15.44 13.90 -5.29
C LEU A 282 -15.73 12.92 -4.16
N PHE A 283 -14.97 13.04 -3.09
CA PHE A 283 -15.00 12.17 -1.92
C PHE A 283 -15.20 12.98 -0.64
N GLY A 284 -15.95 12.44 0.32
CA GLY A 284 -15.94 12.95 1.68
C GLY A 284 -14.74 12.44 2.48
N THR A 285 -14.54 13.00 3.66
CA THR A 285 -13.37 12.77 4.51
C THR A 285 -13.71 12.16 5.87
N ALA A 286 -14.94 11.67 6.06
CA ALA A 286 -15.39 11.14 7.35
C ALA A 286 -14.51 9.99 7.91
N GLY A 287 -13.91 9.18 7.04
CA GLY A 287 -12.98 8.12 7.41
C GLY A 287 -11.49 8.52 7.42
N LEU A 288 -11.14 9.76 7.10
CA LEU A 288 -9.74 10.17 6.88
C LEU A 288 -8.86 9.99 8.13
N HIS A 289 -9.45 10.04 9.32
CA HIS A 289 -8.75 9.83 10.60
C HIS A 289 -8.15 8.43 10.76
N THR A 290 -8.60 7.43 10.00
CA THR A 290 -8.08 6.06 10.06
C THR A 290 -6.95 5.80 9.04
N TRP A 291 -6.74 6.71 8.09
CA TRP A 291 -5.80 6.51 7.00
C TRP A 291 -4.36 6.72 7.46
N ALA A 292 -3.42 5.96 6.88
CA ALA A 292 -1.99 6.15 7.13
C ALA A 292 -1.49 7.47 6.52
N GLY A 293 -0.58 8.18 7.18
CA GLY A 293 0.18 9.32 6.63
C GLY A 293 1.45 8.92 5.89
N GLU A 294 1.98 7.73 6.19
CA GLU A 294 3.24 7.23 5.65
C GLU A 294 3.35 5.70 5.67
N VAL A 295 4.41 5.17 5.04
CA VAL A 295 4.68 3.72 4.96
C VAL A 295 4.78 3.07 6.33
N GLY A 296 5.39 3.76 7.31
CA GLY A 296 5.57 3.26 8.67
C GLY A 296 4.25 3.01 9.42
N GLU A 297 3.19 3.72 9.05
CA GLU A 297 1.88 3.59 9.69
C GLU A 297 0.99 2.53 9.06
N LEU A 298 1.31 2.04 7.85
CA LEU A 298 0.44 1.15 7.08
C LEU A 298 0.01 -0.10 7.84
N VAL A 299 0.96 -0.83 8.42
CA VAL A 299 0.65 -2.07 9.15
C VAL A 299 -0.27 -1.76 10.33
N LYS A 300 0.00 -0.68 11.07
CA LYS A 300 -0.84 -0.23 12.18
C LYS A 300 -2.26 0.08 11.71
N CYS A 301 -2.41 0.91 10.67
CA CYS A 301 -3.73 1.31 10.16
C CYS A 301 -4.52 0.14 9.55
N PHE A 302 -3.89 -0.71 8.74
CA PHE A 302 -4.59 -1.83 8.07
C PHE A 302 -4.96 -2.98 9.01
N THR A 303 -4.31 -3.08 10.17
CA THR A 303 -4.60 -4.12 11.17
C THR A 303 -5.29 -3.58 12.41
N ASP A 304 -5.64 -2.29 12.41
CA ASP A 304 -6.42 -1.71 13.50
C ASP A 304 -7.83 -2.32 13.49
N SER A 305 -8.20 -2.91 14.62
CA SER A 305 -9.49 -3.56 14.85
C SER A 305 -10.32 -2.83 15.91
N LYS A 306 -9.89 -1.62 16.31
CA LYS A 306 -10.64 -0.77 17.22
C LYS A 306 -11.97 -0.37 16.57
N GLU A 307 -13.08 -0.67 17.25
CA GLU A 307 -14.40 -0.25 16.81
C GLU A 307 -14.54 1.28 16.87
N ILE A 308 -15.20 1.85 15.86
CA ILE A 308 -15.56 3.27 15.83
C ILE A 308 -16.69 3.53 16.83
N ASP A 309 -16.52 4.53 17.69
CA ASP A 309 -17.60 5.02 18.55
C ASP A 309 -18.66 5.72 17.69
N LYS A 310 -19.72 4.97 17.36
CA LYS A 310 -20.82 5.41 16.49
C LYS A 310 -21.64 6.58 17.05
N LYS A 311 -21.44 6.95 18.31
CA LYS A 311 -22.03 8.16 18.90
C LYS A 311 -21.26 9.42 18.57
N ARG A 312 -20.01 9.28 18.13
CA ARG A 312 -19.07 10.39 17.94
C ARG A 312 -18.59 10.52 16.50
N LEU A 313 -18.43 9.40 15.81
CA LEU A 313 -17.85 9.37 14.47
C LEU A 313 -18.68 8.48 13.55
N PHE A 314 -18.68 8.85 12.27
CA PHE A 314 -19.30 8.03 11.25
C PHE A 314 -18.42 6.81 10.95
N ASP A 315 -19.01 5.63 11.09
CA ASP A 315 -18.41 4.36 10.69
C ASP A 315 -18.65 4.13 9.19
N ASP A 316 -17.69 4.59 8.36
CA ASP A 316 -17.68 4.42 6.90
C ASP A 316 -16.93 3.14 6.48
N SER A 317 -16.83 2.16 7.38
CA SER A 317 -16.46 0.80 6.99
C SER A 317 -17.70 0.13 6.38
N ALA A 318 -17.55 -0.58 5.26
CA ALA A 318 -18.68 -1.11 4.50
C ALA A 318 -19.53 -2.20 5.22
N GLY A 319 -19.34 -2.41 6.53
CA GLY A 319 -19.98 -3.44 7.34
C GLY A 319 -19.38 -4.81 7.10
#